data_AF-A0A286TZD9-F1
#
_entry.id   AF-A0A286TZD9-F1
#
_cell.length_a   1.000
_cell.length_b   1.000
_cell.length_c   1.000
_cell.angle_alpha   90.00
_cell.angle_beta   90.00
_cell.angle_gamma   90.00
#
_symmetry.space_group_name_H-M   'P 1'
#
loop_
_entity.id
_entity.type
_entity.pdbx_description
1 polymer ?
#
loop_
_entity_poly.entity_id
_entity_poly.type
_entity_poly.pdbx_seq_one_letter_code
_entity_poly.pdbx_strand_id
1 'polypeptide(L)'
;MLASYKKKIIAGAVYFHFGEKAIYKYGASDIQYQGFRPNNIVMWEAIKWYCRNGYQEFCFGKTNLEHKGLVRFKNGWGAAKHMIKYYKYDLKDNKFVKESSLVSGFHNKVFNKTPIPILKVFGNLFYKYMG
;
A
#
# COMPACT_ATOMS: atom_id res chain seq x y z
N MET A 1 7.44 -13.14 1.67
CA MET A 1 6.67 -14.17 2.41
C MET A 1 5.34 -14.42 1.74
N LEU A 2 4.85 -15.66 1.78
CA LEU A 2 3.57 -16.08 1.19
C LEU A 2 2.73 -16.81 2.24
N ALA A 3 1.41 -16.65 2.19
CA ALA A 3 0.46 -17.45 2.95
C ALA A 3 -0.38 -18.31 2.00
N SER A 4 -0.58 -19.57 2.38
CA SER A 4 -1.34 -20.54 1.61
C SER A 4 -2.47 -21.17 2.41
N TYR A 5 -3.60 -21.43 1.76
CA TYR A 5 -4.70 -22.22 2.30
C TYR A 5 -5.08 -23.31 1.29
N LYS A 6 -5.14 -24.57 1.73
CA LYS A 6 -5.40 -25.74 0.86
C LYS A 6 -4.55 -25.74 -0.42
N LYS A 7 -3.23 -25.51 -0.28
CA LYS A 7 -2.24 -25.41 -1.37
C LYS A 7 -2.43 -24.23 -2.35
N LYS A 8 -3.38 -23.33 -2.12
CA LYS A 8 -3.54 -22.08 -2.89
C LYS A 8 -2.89 -20.91 -2.15
N ILE A 9 -2.10 -20.11 -2.85
CA ILE A 9 -1.56 -18.85 -2.29
C ILE A 9 -2.70 -17.84 -2.18
N ILE A 10 -2.90 -17.30 -0.97
CA ILE A 10 -3.99 -16.36 -0.67
C ILE A 10 -3.49 -15.00 -0.20
N ALA A 11 -2.22 -14.87 0.16
CA ALA A 11 -1.57 -13.58 0.36
C ALA A 11 -0.06 -13.67 0.17
N GLY A 12 0.55 -12.51 -0.07
CA GLY A 12 1.99 -12.34 -0.15
C GLY A 12 2.41 -10.96 0.29
N ALA A 13 3.62 -10.87 0.82
CA ALA A 13 4.27 -9.62 1.18
C ALA A 13 5.76 -9.64 0.85
N VAL A 14 6.27 -8.49 0.42
CA VAL A 14 7.68 -8.23 0.16
C VAL A 14 8.19 -7.27 1.21
N TYR A 15 9.29 -7.66 1.85
CA TYR A 15 9.99 -6.89 2.85
C TYR A 15 11.40 -6.61 2.34
N PHE A 16 11.89 -5.40 2.59
CA PHE A 16 13.30 -5.08 2.40
C PHE A 16 13.95 -4.95 3.76
N HIS A 17 15.26 -5.18 3.80
CA HIS A 17 16.01 -5.09 5.03
C HIS A 17 17.45 -4.63 4.73
N PHE A 18 17.99 -3.83 5.64
CA PHE A 18 19.33 -3.28 5.53
C PHE A 18 19.86 -2.95 6.93
N GLY A 19 21.06 -3.43 7.25
CA GLY A 19 21.57 -3.41 8.62
C GLY A 19 20.58 -4.09 9.56
N GLU A 20 20.26 -3.43 10.67
CA GLU A 20 19.34 -3.93 11.70
C GLU A 20 17.88 -3.50 11.48
N LYS A 21 17.54 -2.98 10.29
CA LYS A 21 16.21 -2.43 9.98
C LYS A 21 15.51 -3.22 8.89
N ALA A 22 14.21 -3.37 9.05
CA ALA A 22 13.31 -3.99 8.07
C ALA A 22 12.18 -3.02 7.67
N ILE A 23 11.67 -3.14 6.45
CA ILE A 23 10.53 -2.37 5.96
C ILE A 23 9.54 -3.26 5.19
N TYR A 24 8.27 -3.16 5.55
CA TYR A 24 7.15 -3.69 4.78
C TYR A 24 6.91 -2.82 3.54
N LYS A 25 7.29 -3.33 2.36
CA LYS A 25 7.24 -2.56 1.12
C LYS A 25 5.97 -2.80 0.34
N TYR A 26 5.62 -4.07 0.12
CA TYR A 26 4.44 -4.46 -0.66
C TYR A 26 3.70 -5.59 0.04
N GLY A 27 2.37 -5.60 -0.09
CA GLY A 27 1.59 -6.77 0.23
C GLY A 27 0.26 -6.78 -0.51
N ALA A 28 -0.21 -7.98 -0.78
CA ALA A 28 -1.43 -8.26 -1.51
C ALA A 28 -2.05 -9.55 -1.00
N SER A 29 -3.36 -9.65 -1.17
CA SER A 29 -4.13 -10.83 -0.76
C SER A 29 -5.34 -11.00 -1.66
N ASP A 30 -5.76 -12.24 -1.85
CA ASP A 30 -7.02 -12.55 -2.51
C ASP A 30 -8.19 -12.09 -1.62
N ILE A 31 -9.10 -11.30 -2.20
CA ILE A 31 -10.24 -10.72 -1.49
C ILE A 31 -11.23 -11.81 -1.04
N GLN A 32 -11.29 -12.94 -1.76
CA GLN A 32 -12.18 -14.06 -1.43
C GLN A 32 -11.80 -14.73 -0.11
N TYR A 33 -10.55 -14.56 0.35
CA TYR A 33 -10.01 -15.20 1.55
C TYR A 33 -9.78 -14.20 2.70
N GLN A 34 -10.33 -12.98 2.64
CA GLN A 34 -10.17 -11.98 3.71
C GLN A 34 -10.68 -12.46 5.07
N GLY A 35 -11.66 -13.37 5.10
CA GLY A 35 -12.16 -13.99 6.34
C GLY A 35 -11.07 -14.69 7.16
N PHE A 36 -10.04 -15.22 6.49
CA PHE A 36 -8.88 -15.85 7.14
C PHE A 36 -7.81 -14.84 7.61
N ARG A 37 -7.99 -13.55 7.31
CA ARG A 37 -7.03 -12.46 7.59
C ARG A 37 -5.59 -12.80 7.16
N PRO A 38 -5.36 -13.22 5.91
CA PRO A 38 -4.05 -13.75 5.51
C PRO A 38 -2.95 -12.69 5.54
N ASN A 39 -3.26 -11.40 5.32
CA ASN A 39 -2.30 -10.31 5.50
C ASN A 39 -1.81 -10.19 6.95
N ASN A 40 -2.67 -10.48 7.94
CA ASN A 40 -2.26 -10.46 9.34
C ASN A 40 -1.30 -11.59 9.64
N ILE A 41 -1.54 -12.78 9.08
CA ILE A 41 -0.65 -13.94 9.25
C ILE A 41 0.73 -13.64 8.65
N VAL A 42 0.77 -13.17 7.39
CA VAL A 42 2.05 -12.86 6.73
C VAL A 42 2.81 -11.78 7.49
N MET A 43 2.12 -10.75 8.00
CA MET A 43 2.75 -9.70 8.80
C MET A 43 3.29 -10.22 10.14
N TRP A 44 2.53 -11.06 10.84
CA TRP A 44 2.96 -11.64 12.11
C TRP A 44 4.20 -12.52 11.95
N GLU A 45 4.20 -13.39 10.93
CA GLU A 45 5.36 -14.22 10.63
C GLU A 45 6.58 -13.39 10.25
N ALA A 46 6.39 -12.28 9.53
CA ALA A 46 7.47 -11.34 9.23
C ALA A 46 8.06 -10.73 10.50
N ILE A 47 7.23 -10.19 11.39
CA ILE A 47 7.69 -9.60 12.66
C ILE A 47 8.48 -10.64 13.47
N LYS A 48 7.94 -11.84 13.66
CA LYS A 48 8.65 -12.92 14.36
C LYS A 48 9.98 -13.27 13.71
N TRP A 49 10.01 -13.37 12.38
CA TRP A 49 11.23 -13.68 11.65
C TRP A 49 12.29 -12.61 11.86
N TYR A 50 11.94 -11.33 11.72
CA TYR A 50 12.90 -10.23 11.91
C TYR A 50 13.40 -10.15 13.36
N CYS A 51 12.53 -10.34 14.36
CA CYS A 51 12.96 -10.42 15.75
C CYS A 51 13.95 -11.57 16.00
N ARG A 52 13.67 -12.77 15.46
CA ARG A 52 14.56 -13.94 15.60
C ARG A 52 15.91 -13.76 14.91
N ASN A 53 15.97 -12.91 13.89
CA ASN A 53 17.18 -12.62 13.14
C ASN A 53 17.90 -11.35 13.65
N GLY A 54 17.55 -10.84 14.84
CA GLY A 54 18.28 -9.74 15.49
C GLY A 54 17.99 -8.34 14.94
N TYR A 55 16.93 -8.16 14.14
CA TYR A 55 16.54 -6.84 13.66
C TYR A 55 15.86 -6.05 14.78
N GLN A 56 16.26 -4.79 14.93
CA GLN A 56 15.82 -3.92 16.01
C GLN A 56 14.62 -3.04 15.61
N GLU A 57 14.50 -2.70 14.32
CA GLU A 57 13.44 -1.81 13.82
C GLU A 57 12.65 -2.47 12.68
N PHE A 58 11.33 -2.37 12.77
CA PHE A 58 10.41 -2.80 11.71
C PHE A 58 9.52 -1.63 11.28
N CYS A 59 9.77 -1.09 10.09
CA CYS A 59 9.02 0.01 9.52
C CYS A 59 7.84 -0.50 8.67
N PHE A 60 6.63 -0.03 8.98
CA PHE A 60 5.43 -0.37 8.19
C PHE A 60 5.28 0.48 6.93
N GLY A 61 6.18 1.44 6.69
CA GLY A 61 6.13 2.38 5.58
C GLY A 61 5.05 3.46 5.72
N LYS A 62 5.11 4.45 4.83
CA LYS A 62 4.17 5.59 4.79
C LYS A 62 2.72 5.13 4.53
N THR A 63 1.76 5.82 5.13
CA THR A 63 0.33 5.71 4.80
C THR A 63 -0.30 7.10 4.79
N ASN A 64 -1.07 7.42 3.75
CA ASN A 64 -1.92 8.61 3.77
C ASN A 64 -3.10 8.37 4.72
N LEU A 65 -3.39 9.35 5.59
CA LEU A 65 -4.40 9.28 6.65
C LEU A 65 -5.81 8.99 6.13
N GLU A 66 -6.11 9.33 4.87
CA GLU A 66 -7.39 9.02 4.23
C GLU A 66 -7.62 7.50 4.04
N HIS A 67 -6.54 6.69 4.00
CA HIS A 67 -6.65 5.23 3.92
C HIS A 67 -6.93 4.60 5.30
N LYS A 68 -8.10 4.91 5.87
CA LYS A 68 -8.52 4.49 7.22
C LYS A 68 -8.30 3.00 7.49
N GLY A 69 -8.58 2.13 6.51
CA GLY A 69 -8.37 0.68 6.64
C GLY A 69 -6.91 0.29 6.82
N LEU A 70 -6.01 0.85 5.99
CA LEU A 70 -4.58 0.58 6.09
C LEU A 70 -3.97 1.21 7.35
N VAL A 71 -4.43 2.41 7.73
CA VAL A 71 -4.06 3.04 9.01
C VAL A 71 -4.45 2.13 10.18
N ARG A 72 -5.69 1.64 10.21
CA ARG A 72 -6.17 0.72 11.26
C ARG A 72 -5.36 -0.58 11.29
N PHE A 73 -5.07 -1.17 10.14
CA PHE A 73 -4.25 -2.37 10.03
C PHE A 73 -2.86 -2.16 10.65
N LYS A 74 -2.15 -1.07 10.29
CA LYS A 74 -0.82 -0.77 10.82
C LYS A 74 -0.84 -0.47 12.33
N ASN A 75 -1.86 0.26 12.80
CA ASN A 75 -2.01 0.57 14.23
C ASN A 75 -2.21 -0.68 15.09
N GLY A 76 -2.80 -1.75 14.54
CA GLY A 76 -3.04 -3.00 15.26
C GLY A 76 -1.76 -3.73 15.69
N TRP A 77 -0.58 -3.32 15.21
CA TRP A 77 0.70 -3.93 15.55
C TRP A 77 1.50 -3.17 16.60
N GLY A 78 0.94 -2.10 17.18
CA GLY A 78 1.63 -1.30 18.21
C GLY A 78 2.77 -0.42 17.66
N ALA A 79 2.79 -0.15 16.35
CA ALA A 79 3.81 0.69 15.73
C ALA A 79 3.70 2.16 16.18
N ALA A 80 4.85 2.79 16.43
CA ALA A 80 4.94 4.23 16.64
C ALA A 80 4.60 5.00 15.35
N LYS A 81 3.91 6.14 15.49
CA LYS A 81 3.52 6.99 14.36
C LYS A 81 4.41 8.22 14.29
N HIS A 82 4.93 8.48 13.10
CA HIS A 82 5.67 9.69 12.79
C HIS A 82 4.97 10.44 11.67
N MET A 83 4.57 11.69 11.95
CA MET A 83 3.94 12.55 10.94
C MET A 83 5.00 13.16 10.05
N ILE A 84 4.92 12.88 8.74
CA ILE A 84 5.80 13.47 7.73
C ILE A 84 5.01 14.55 7.01
N LYS A 85 5.39 15.82 7.19
CA LYS A 85 4.79 16.95 6.47
C LYS A 85 5.37 17.00 5.06
N TYR A 86 4.50 16.85 4.06
CA TYR A 86 4.86 16.99 2.65
C TYR A 86 4.46 18.37 2.14
N TYR A 87 5.35 19.00 1.39
CA TYR A 87 5.11 20.27 0.73
C TYR A 87 5.42 20.09 -0.75
N LYS A 88 4.49 20.53 -1.59
CA LYS A 88 4.70 20.60 -3.04
C LYS A 88 4.79 22.06 -3.42
N TYR A 89 5.81 22.42 -4.19
CA TYR A 89 6.01 23.78 -4.66
C TYR A 89 5.91 23.81 -6.19
N ASP A 90 5.10 24.72 -6.71
CA ASP A 90 5.00 24.99 -8.13
C ASP A 90 5.99 26.10 -8.47
N LEU A 91 7.03 25.74 -9.24
CA LEU A 91 8.07 26.66 -9.68
C LEU A 91 7.57 27.68 -10.72
N LYS A 92 6.49 27.36 -11.46
CA LYS A 92 5.94 28.26 -12.46
C LYS A 92 5.14 29.38 -11.83
N ASP A 93 4.31 29.02 -10.85
CA ASP A 93 3.43 29.96 -10.14
C ASP A 93 4.05 30.51 -8.84
N ASN A 94 5.31 30.13 -8.54
CA ASN A 94 6.05 30.49 -7.33
C ASN A 94 5.25 30.33 -6.03
N LYS A 95 4.48 29.24 -5.91
CA LYS A 95 3.58 29.02 -4.77
C LYS A 95 3.59 27.58 -4.30
N PHE A 96 3.36 27.39 -3.00
CA PHE A 96 3.08 26.06 -2.46
C PHE A 96 1.71 25.58 -2.93
N VAL A 97 1.68 24.37 -3.48
CA VAL A 97 0.46 23.70 -3.90
C VAL A 97 -0.13 22.98 -2.70
N LYS A 98 -1.37 23.33 -2.34
CA LYS A 98 -2.18 22.48 -1.45
C LYS A 98 -2.55 21.23 -2.23
N GLU A 99 -1.85 20.13 -1.97
CA GLU A 99 -2.27 18.82 -2.47
C GLU A 99 -3.60 18.49 -1.79
N SER A 100 -4.69 18.45 -2.55
CA SER A 100 -5.92 17.83 -2.05
C SER A 100 -5.65 16.34 -1.96
N SER A 101 -5.82 15.76 -0.77
CA SER A 101 -5.59 14.34 -0.48
C SER A 101 -6.56 13.38 -1.22
N LEU A 102 -7.21 13.85 -2.29
CA LEU A 102 -8.21 13.13 -3.04
C LEU A 102 -7.53 12.10 -3.95
N VAL A 103 -7.21 10.95 -3.35
CA VAL A 103 -7.07 9.66 -4.06
C VAL A 103 -8.39 9.30 -4.77
N SER A 104 -9.49 10.00 -4.47
CA SER A 104 -10.78 9.90 -5.13
C SER A 104 -11.32 11.22 -5.65
N GLY A 105 -11.09 11.52 -6.92
CA GLY A 105 -11.85 12.54 -7.65
C GLY A 105 -13.06 11.96 -8.40
N PHE A 106 -13.73 12.81 -9.20
CA PHE A 106 -14.84 12.41 -10.08
C PHE A 106 -14.48 11.23 -11.00
N HIS A 107 -13.21 11.15 -11.41
CA HIS A 107 -12.66 10.05 -12.20
C HIS A 107 -12.89 8.67 -11.57
N ASN A 108 -12.82 8.51 -10.25
CA ASN A 108 -13.09 7.22 -9.61
C ASN A 108 -14.56 6.78 -9.76
N LYS A 109 -15.52 7.72 -9.75
CA LYS A 109 -16.94 7.40 -9.98
C LYS A 109 -17.20 6.99 -11.43
N VAL A 110 -16.55 7.66 -12.38
CA VAL A 110 -16.65 7.33 -13.80
C VAL A 110 -16.01 5.97 -14.06
N PHE A 111 -14.78 5.76 -13.61
CA PHE A 111 -14.06 4.50 -13.82
C PHE A 111 -14.74 3.30 -13.15
N ASN A 112 -15.31 3.47 -11.95
CA ASN A 112 -16.06 2.39 -11.29
C ASN A 112 -17.36 1.99 -12.01
N LYS A 113 -17.91 2.85 -12.88
CA LYS A 113 -19.12 2.57 -13.67
C LYS A 113 -18.82 2.19 -15.12
N THR A 114 -17.55 2.23 -15.53
CA THR A 114 -17.18 2.02 -16.93
C THR A 114 -16.82 0.54 -17.17
N PRO A 115 -17.44 -0.14 -18.15
CA PRO A 115 -17.10 -1.51 -18.52
C PRO A 115 -15.62 -1.68 -18.91
N ILE A 116 -15.04 -2.82 -18.54
CA ILE A 116 -13.62 -3.15 -18.80
C ILE A 116 -13.18 -2.99 -20.27
N PRO A 117 -13.98 -3.36 -21.29
CA PRO A 117 -13.57 -3.19 -22.69
C PRO A 117 -13.29 -1.74 -23.06
N ILE A 118 -14.11 -0.82 -22.56
CA ILE A 118 -13.98 0.62 -22.82
C ILE A 118 -12.69 1.13 -22.16
N LEU A 119 -12.43 0.74 -20.91
CA LEU A 119 -11.18 1.10 -20.22
C LEU A 119 -9.93 0.61 -20.95
N LYS A 120 -9.97 -0.55 -21.62
CA LYS A 120 -8.86 -1.05 -22.44
C LYS A 120 -8.61 -0.21 -23.68
N VAL A 121 -9.67 0.24 -24.36
CA VAL A 121 -9.57 1.12 -25.54
C VAL A 121 -8.98 2.47 -25.14
N PHE A 122 -9.52 3.09 -24.09
CA PHE A 122 -8.97 4.33 -23.53
C PHE A 122 -7.52 4.15 -23.09
N GLY A 123 -7.19 3.05 -22.40
CA GLY A 123 -5.83 2.71 -22.05
C GLY A 123 -4.90 2.72 -23.26
N ASN A 124 -5.19 1.92 -24.29
CA ASN A 124 -4.35 1.82 -25.49
C ASN A 124 -4.20 3.14 -26.26
N LEU A 125 -5.26 3.96 -26.30
CA LEU A 125 -5.22 5.24 -27.01
C LEU A 125 -4.36 6.27 -26.27
N PHE A 126 -4.51 6.36 -24.94
CA PHE A 126 -3.85 7.38 -24.12
C PHE A 126 -2.44 6.98 -23.69
N TYR A 127 -2.15 5.68 -23.50
CA TYR A 127 -0.80 5.22 -23.11
C TYR A 127 0.27 5.62 -24.12
N LYS A 128 -0.10 5.70 -25.41
CA LYS A 128 0.80 6.12 -26.49
C LYS A 128 1.29 7.57 -26.35
N TYR A 129 0.59 8.41 -25.59
CA TYR A 129 0.90 9.84 -25.42
C TYR A 129 1.37 10.20 -24.00
N MET A 130 1.46 9.22 -23.10
CA MET A 130 1.91 9.41 -21.71
C MET A 130 3.35 8.91 -21.52
N GLY A 131 4.24 9.32 -22.43
CA GLY A 131 5.69 9.18 -22.30
C GLY A 131 6.29 10.25 -21.41
#